data_AF-A0A0M8VMQ4-F1
#
_entry.id   AF-A0A0M8VMQ4-F1
#
_cell.length_a   1.000
_cell.length_b   1.000
_cell.length_c   1.000
_cell.angle_alpha   90.00
_cell.angle_beta   90.00
_cell.angle_gamma   90.00
#
_symmetry.space_group_name_H-M   'P 1'
#
loop_
_entity.id
_entity.type
_entity.pdbx_description
1 polymer ?
#
loop_
_entity_poly.entity_id
_entity_poly.type
_entity_poly.pdbx_seq_one_letter_code
_entity_poly.pdbx_strand_id
1 'polypeptide(L)'
;MIERGQYGNWYYGIRLDDGNETEVNVHGDELEFKDGSLIVWRIKDDGTRLVNVAFAPGQWAYLFAASLLDGHAVAVEHWCQTIGDPAATSHPFTTDEETD
;
A
#
# COMPACT_ATOMS: atom_id res chain seq x y z
N MET A 1 0.57 26.58 -11.86
CA MET A 1 1.92 26.13 -11.44
C MET A 1 1.65 24.94 -10.54
N ILE A 2 1.85 23.72 -11.02
CA ILE A 2 1.63 22.50 -10.22
C ILE A 2 2.94 22.30 -9.44
N GLU A 3 2.88 22.40 -8.11
CA GLU A 3 4.03 22.21 -7.25
C GLU A 3 4.56 20.77 -7.42
N ARG A 4 5.85 20.65 -7.75
CA ARG A 4 6.57 19.37 -7.74
C ARG A 4 6.66 18.92 -6.28
N GLY A 5 5.70 18.10 -5.84
CA GLY A 5 5.64 17.64 -4.45
C GLY A 5 4.35 16.93 -4.02
N GLN A 6 3.28 16.96 -4.83
CA GLN A 6 2.02 16.24 -4.52
C GLN A 6 1.90 14.87 -5.21
N TYR A 7 3.00 14.14 -5.40
CA TYR A 7 2.93 12.70 -5.64
C TYR A 7 2.81 12.01 -4.27
N GLY A 8 1.63 12.08 -3.64
CA GLY A 8 1.53 11.76 -2.20
C GLY A 8 0.12 11.51 -1.64
N ASN A 9 -0.86 11.17 -2.48
CA ASN A 9 -2.13 10.62 -2.00
C ASN A 9 -2.22 9.18 -2.49
N TRP A 10 -1.83 8.23 -1.64
CA TRP A 10 -1.68 6.84 -2.02
C TRP A 10 -3.05 6.17 -2.12
N TYR A 11 -3.38 5.70 -3.31
CA TYR A 11 -4.36 4.64 -3.48
C TYR A 11 -3.60 3.32 -3.58
N TYR A 12 -4.10 2.30 -2.91
CA TYR A 12 -3.59 0.95 -3.02
C TYR A 12 -4.57 0.12 -3.83
N GLY A 13 -4.11 -0.46 -4.93
CA GLY A 13 -4.83 -1.50 -5.64
C GLY A 13 -4.52 -2.85 -5.01
N ILE A 14 -5.57 -3.55 -4.59
CA ILE A 14 -5.46 -4.83 -3.89
C ILE A 14 -6.24 -5.85 -4.70
N ARG A 15 -5.55 -6.88 -5.19
CA ARG A 15 -6.20 -8.02 -5.82
C ARG A 15 -6.60 -9.03 -4.77
N LEU A 16 -7.88 -9.40 -4.75
CA LEU A 16 -8.41 -10.43 -3.87
C LEU A 16 -8.06 -11.84 -4.39
N ASP A 17 -7.91 -12.77 -3.46
CA ASP A 17 -7.75 -14.20 -3.74
C ASP A 17 -9.12 -14.90 -3.67
N ASP A 18 -10.05 -14.47 -4.52
CA ASP A 18 -11.44 -14.97 -4.55
C ASP A 18 -11.75 -15.84 -5.78
N GLY A 19 -10.71 -16.19 -6.55
CA GLY A 19 -10.83 -16.90 -7.83
C GLY A 19 -11.37 -16.04 -8.98
N ASN A 20 -11.61 -14.75 -8.74
CA ASN A 20 -12.10 -13.80 -9.74
C ASN A 20 -11.06 -12.71 -10.03
N GLU A 21 -11.38 -11.98 -11.10
CA GLU A 21 -10.92 -10.64 -11.51
C GLU A 21 -10.69 -9.54 -10.45
N THR A 22 -10.98 -9.78 -9.16
CA THR A 22 -11.49 -8.71 -8.29
C THR A 22 -10.40 -7.80 -7.72
N GLU A 23 -10.41 -6.54 -8.11
CA GLU A 23 -9.52 -5.50 -7.58
C GLU A 23 -10.28 -4.48 -6.72
N VAL A 24 -9.70 -4.13 -5.58
CA VAL A 24 -10.21 -3.11 -4.67
C VAL A 24 -9.19 -1.98 -4.62
N ASN A 25 -9.63 -0.76 -4.92
CA ASN A 25 -8.80 0.43 -4.75
C ASN A 25 -9.15 1.11 -3.42
N VAL A 26 -8.14 1.28 -2.57
CA VAL A 26 -8.32 1.82 -1.22
C VAL A 26 -7.38 2.98 -1.00
N HIS A 27 -7.93 4.11 -0.57
CA HIS A 27 -7.12 5.24 -0.14
C HIS A 27 -6.48 4.93 1.22
N GLY A 28 -5.17 5.10 1.36
CA GLY A 28 -4.44 4.79 2.59
C GLY A 28 -3.24 5.71 2.77
N ASP A 29 -2.77 5.85 4.01
CA ASP A 29 -1.55 6.59 4.32
C ASP A 29 -0.37 5.65 4.59
N GLU A 30 -0.65 4.44 5.13
CA GLU A 30 0.36 3.41 5.41
C GLU A 30 -0.18 2.00 5.15
N LEU A 31 0.73 1.06 4.92
CA LEU A 31 0.48 -0.38 4.87
C LEU A 31 1.21 -1.10 5.99
N GLU A 32 0.58 -2.14 6.53
CA GLU A 32 1.20 -3.05 7.49
C GLU A 32 0.91 -4.50 7.10
N PHE A 33 1.97 -5.31 7.07
CA PHE A 33 1.91 -6.75 6.87
C PHE A 33 2.12 -7.44 8.21
N LYS A 34 1.11 -8.16 8.69
CA LYS A 34 1.16 -8.80 10.00
C LYS A 34 0.52 -10.17 9.95
N ASP A 35 1.32 -11.20 10.24
CA ASP A 35 0.88 -12.60 10.26
C ASP A 35 0.15 -13.03 8.97
N GLY A 36 0.59 -12.51 7.82
CA GLY A 36 -0.02 -12.75 6.50
C GLY A 36 -1.25 -11.88 6.20
N SER A 37 -1.69 -11.06 7.15
CA SER A 37 -2.75 -10.08 6.96
C SER A 37 -2.19 -8.83 6.30
N LEU A 38 -3.01 -8.20 5.45
CA LEU A 38 -2.75 -6.90 4.87
C LEU A 38 -3.65 -5.87 5.55
N ILE A 39 -3.05 -4.85 6.15
CA ILE A 39 -3.77 -3.77 6.83
C ILE A 39 -3.43 -2.45 6.17
N VAL A 40 -4.46 -1.70 5.76
CA VAL A 40 -4.32 -0.35 5.23
C VAL A 40 -4.75 0.63 6.31
N TRP A 41 -3.88 1.57 6.64
CA TRP A 41 -4.11 2.56 7.68
C TRP A 41 -4.46 3.91 7.10
N ARG A 42 -5.29 4.66 7.83
CA ARG A 42 -5.46 6.10 7.66
C ARG A 42 -4.91 6.81 8.89
N ILE A 43 -4.14 7.86 8.67
CA ILE A 43 -3.60 8.72 9.71
C ILE A 43 -4.45 9.99 9.74
N LYS A 44 -4.99 10.30 10.91
CA LYS A 44 -5.67 11.57 11.16
C LYS A 44 -4.66 12.70 11.32
N ASP A 45 -5.12 13.94 11.17
CA ASP A 45 -4.29 15.14 11.38
C ASP A 45 -3.64 15.19 12.79
N ASP A 46 -4.25 14.53 13.79
CA ASP A 46 -3.73 14.40 15.15
C ASP A 46 -2.70 13.26 15.32
N GLY A 47 -2.33 12.57 14.25
CA GLY A 47 -1.40 11.44 14.23
C GLY A 47 -2.03 10.09 14.61
N THR A 48 -3.32 10.03 14.91
CA THR A 48 -3.99 8.77 15.26
C THR A 48 -4.08 7.85 14.04
N ARG A 49 -3.55 6.63 14.17
CA ARG A 49 -3.71 5.54 13.18
C ARG A 49 -5.07 4.86 13.34
N LEU A 50 -5.83 4.79 12.25
CA LEU A 50 -7.09 4.07 12.13
C LEU A 50 -7.00 3.00 11.06
N VAL A 51 -7.53 1.82 11.33
CA VAL A 51 -7.69 0.79 10.29
C VAL A 51 -8.74 1.27 9.30
N ASN A 52 -8.37 1.36 8.02
CA ASN A 52 -9.33 1.63 6.95
C ASN A 52 -9.92 0.33 6.42
N VAL A 53 -9.05 -0.61 6.08
CA VAL A 53 -9.42 -1.98 5.70
C VAL A 53 -8.34 -2.95 6.16
N ALA A 54 -8.76 -4.18 6.41
CA ALA A 54 -7.87 -5.29 6.67
C ALA A 54 -8.35 -6.53 5.90
N PHE A 55 -7.39 -7.27 5.35
CA PHE A 55 -7.61 -8.55 4.69
C PHE A 55 -6.87 -9.62 5.49
N ALA A 56 -7.58 -10.68 5.85
CA ALA A 56 -7.00 -11.83 6.50
C ALA A 56 -6.05 -12.59 5.54
N PRO A 57 -5.17 -13.45 6.06
CA PRO A 57 -4.33 -14.30 5.23
C PRO A 57 -5.17 -15.11 4.24
N GLY A 58 -4.78 -15.13 2.96
CA GLY A 58 -5.49 -15.83 1.89
C GLY A 58 -6.75 -15.12 1.37
N GLN A 59 -7.03 -13.87 1.79
CA GLN A 59 -8.07 -13.05 1.16
C GLN A 59 -7.53 -12.11 0.07
N TRP A 60 -6.21 -11.95 -0.02
CA TRP A 60 -5.53 -11.06 -0.95
C TRP A 60 -4.36 -11.80 -1.61
N ALA A 61 -4.07 -11.46 -2.87
CA ALA A 61 -3.06 -12.13 -3.69
C ALA A 61 -1.83 -11.23 -3.92
N TYR A 62 -2.05 -10.00 -4.40
CA TYR A 62 -1.01 -9.00 -4.59
C TYR A 62 -1.57 -7.60 -4.34
N LEU A 63 -0.68 -6.67 -4.01
CA LEU A 63 -1.03 -5.26 -3.92
C LEU A 63 -0.06 -4.40 -4.70
N PHE A 64 -0.51 -3.19 -5.03
CA PHE A 64 0.33 -2.18 -5.61
C PHE A 64 -0.06 -0.79 -5.13
N ALA A 65 0.93 0.09 -4.93
CA ALA A 65 0.69 1.50 -4.68
C ALA A 65 0.43 2.17 -6.02
N ALA A 66 -0.59 3.01 -6.09
CA ALA A 66 -0.96 3.79 -7.25
C ALA A 66 -1.09 5.26 -6.87
N SER A 67 -0.38 6.13 -7.59
CA SER A 67 -0.83 7.52 -7.73
C SER A 67 -1.85 7.58 -8.86
N LEU A 68 -3.10 7.94 -8.57
CA LEU A 68 -4.15 8.05 -9.57
C LEU A 68 -4.19 9.48 -10.15
N LEU A 69 -4.14 9.61 -11.48
CA LEU A 69 -4.48 10.83 -12.22
C LEU A 69 -5.69 10.52 -13.09
N ASP A 70 -6.76 11.30 -12.96
CA ASP A 70 -8.01 11.10 -13.70
C ASP A 70 -8.60 9.68 -13.57
N GLY A 71 -8.36 9.02 -12.42
CA GLY A 71 -8.82 7.65 -12.15
C GLY A 71 -7.93 6.54 -12.73
N HIS A 72 -6.81 6.90 -13.37
CA HIS A 72 -5.83 5.95 -13.92
C HIS A 72 -4.53 5.94 -13.11
N ALA A 73 -3.93 4.78 -12.92
CA ALA A 73 -2.64 4.66 -12.22
C ALA A 73 -1.49 5.23 -13.05
N VAL A 74 -0.66 6.10 -12.44
CA VAL A 74 0.44 6.82 -13.10
C VAL A 74 1.82 6.46 -12.54
N ALA A 75 1.88 5.94 -11.31
CA ALA A 75 3.09 5.39 -10.72
C ALA A 75 2.71 4.15 -9.91
N VAL A 76 3.36 3.01 -10.17
CA VAL A 76 3.00 1.71 -9.60
C VAL A 76 4.21 1.01 -8.99
N GLU A 77 4.12 0.68 -7.70
CA GLU A 77 5.06 -0.22 -7.01
C GLU A 77 4.30 -1.49 -6.58
N HIS A 78 4.87 -2.68 -6.80
CA HIS A 78 4.22 -3.96 -6.57
C HIS A 78 4.83 -4.69 -5.35
N TRP A 79 3.99 -5.26 -4.49
CA TRP A 79 4.43 -6.18 -3.43
C TRP A 79 3.63 -7.48 -3.51
N CYS A 80 4.34 -8.60 -3.64
CA CYS A 80 3.77 -9.94 -3.63
C CYS A 80 4.01 -10.63 -2.29
N GLN A 81 3.06 -11.44 -1.85
CA GLN A 81 3.25 -12.28 -0.68
C GLN A 81 4.23 -13.41 -1.03
N THR A 82 5.39 -13.46 -0.37
CA THR A 82 6.20 -14.70 -0.36
C THR A 82 5.71 -15.55 0.82
N ILE A 83 4.81 -16.50 0.55
CA ILE A 83 4.39 -17.46 1.57
C ILE A 83 5.57 -18.43 1.80
N GLY A 84 6.33 -18.22 2.88
CA GLY A 84 7.32 -19.20 3.34
C GLY A 84 8.62 -18.69 3.97
N ASP A 85 8.88 -17.37 4.08
CA ASP A 85 10.12 -16.89 4.68
C ASP A 85 9.88 -16.07 5.98
N PRO A 86 10.25 -16.59 7.17
CA PRO A 86 10.20 -15.82 8.41
C PRO A 86 11.22 -14.65 8.46
N ALA A 87 12.08 -14.49 7.46
CA ALA A 87 13.06 -13.41 7.36
C ALA A 87 12.60 -12.17 6.57
N ALA A 88 11.34 -12.09 6.11
CA ALA A 88 10.76 -10.86 5.54
C ALA A 88 10.44 -9.83 6.65
N THR A 89 11.40 -9.60 7.54
CA THR A 89 11.36 -8.55 8.55
C THR A 89 11.92 -7.28 7.93
N SER A 90 11.09 -6.24 7.89
CA SER A 90 11.50 -4.83 7.89
C SER A 90 12.61 -4.45 6.90
N HIS A 91 12.22 -3.91 5.74
CA HIS A 91 13.05 -2.88 5.13
C HIS A 91 12.81 -1.58 5.91
N PRO A 92 13.77 -1.08 6.72
CA PRO A 92 13.69 0.28 7.21
C PRO A 92 13.77 1.22 6.01
N PHE A 93 12.84 2.17 5.98
CA PHE A 93 12.83 3.31 5.07
C PHE A 93 14.16 4.07 5.23
N THR A 94 15.06 3.94 4.25
CA THR A 94 16.13 4.92 4.02
C THR A 94 15.59 5.91 3.01
N THR A 95 15.20 7.10 3.47
CA THR A 95 15.23 8.28 2.62
C THR A 95 16.69 8.54 2.29
N ASP A 96 17.10 8.25 1.05
CA ASP A 96 18.33 8.81 0.52
C ASP A 96 18.07 10.29 0.28
N GLU A 97 18.40 11.08 1.30
CA GLU A 97 18.71 12.50 1.15
C GLU A 97 20.06 12.58 0.42
N GLU A 98 20.03 12.61 -0.91
CA GLU A 98 21.21 12.96 -1.71
C GLU A 98 21.16 14.46 -2.03
N THR A 99 21.89 15.21 -1.22
CA THR A 99 22.41 16.54 -1.49
C THR A 99 23.30 16.56 -2.74
N ASP A 100 23.00 17.44 -3.70
CA ASP A 100 23.91 18.49 -4.20
C ASP A 100 23.11 19.60 -4.94
#